data_AF-A0A7Y8RYA9-F1
#
_entry.id   AF-A0A7Y8RYA9-F1
#
_cell.length_a   1.000
_cell.length_b   1.000
_cell.length_c   1.000
_cell.angle_alpha   90.00
_cell.angle_beta   90.00
_cell.angle_gamma   90.00
#
_symmetry.space_group_name_H-M   'P 1'
#
loop_
_entity.id
_entity.type
_entity.pdbx_description
1 polymer ?
#
loop_
_entity_poly.entity_id
_entity_poly.type
_entity_poly.pdbx_seq_one_letter_code
_entity_poly.pdbx_strand_id
1 'polypeptide(L)'
;MNIKKTFTSLESLSKECFTFNETFILIVEHKQVNFEFFLNLKSSYNALLILGSGAIDPQKHSLPVFQRHSWADEIASSTIFYNDPTLYLGNINIGWGQGNENHFYLESISAIIEKMTEILNIKPENITFYGSSAGGFSSLFLSGLIKGSTALVNNPQTVVFNYYQTHVQKMLEVSYKKKGMEEFPQHLMYRLSIPDFYKKINYIPNIIYYQNLACEHDYERHFHPFINELFELTKQEPFIKKIECHFYYDKVQGHNPLGKEETLAILNGRMH
;
A
#
# COMPACT_ATOMS: atom_id res chain seq x y z
N MET A 1 25.68 7.15 -3.49
CA MET A 1 26.01 6.27 -2.34
C MET A 1 25.56 4.87 -2.67
N ASN A 2 26.41 3.86 -2.46
CA ASN A 2 25.99 2.47 -2.58
C ASN A 2 25.15 2.13 -1.34
N ILE A 3 23.83 2.01 -1.51
CA ILE A 3 22.93 1.57 -0.43
C ILE A 3 23.22 0.09 -0.16
N LYS A 4 23.47 -0.25 1.11
CA LYS A 4 23.69 -1.63 1.54
C LYS A 4 22.47 -2.49 1.20
N LYS A 5 22.71 -3.69 0.64
CA LYS A 5 21.67 -4.68 0.38
C LYS A 5 21.86 -5.88 1.31
N THR A 6 20.81 -6.28 2.00
CA THR A 6 20.74 -7.47 2.84
C THR A 6 19.76 -8.46 2.21
N PHE A 7 20.16 -9.71 2.07
CA PHE A 7 19.34 -10.78 1.49
C PHE A 7 19.02 -11.82 2.56
N THR A 8 17.76 -12.22 2.65
CA THR A 8 17.28 -13.23 3.59
C THR A 8 16.04 -13.94 3.04
N SER A 9 15.49 -14.90 3.77
CA SER A 9 14.19 -15.53 3.46
C SER A 9 13.18 -15.21 4.56
N LEU A 10 11.88 -15.35 4.30
CA LEU A 10 10.86 -15.13 5.33
C LEU A 10 11.09 -16.00 6.58
N GLU A 11 11.56 -17.23 6.39
CA GLU A 11 11.83 -18.19 7.47
C GLU A 11 13.08 -17.81 8.28
N SER A 12 14.03 -17.10 7.66
CA SER A 12 15.28 -16.67 8.29
C SER A 12 15.23 -15.23 8.82
N LEU A 13 14.17 -14.48 8.51
CA LEU A 13 14.07 -13.05 8.83
C LEU A 13 14.22 -12.77 10.33
N SER A 14 13.75 -13.67 11.20
CA SER A 14 13.88 -13.56 12.66
C SER A 14 15.32 -13.60 13.18
N LYS A 15 16.27 -14.02 12.35
CA LYS A 15 17.70 -14.05 12.68
C LYS A 15 18.43 -12.77 12.24
N GLU A 16 17.76 -11.91 11.48
CA GLU A 16 18.35 -10.66 11.01
C GLU A 16 18.43 -9.64 12.16
N CYS A 17 19.53 -8.89 12.17
CA CYS A 17 19.69 -7.77 13.09
C CYS A 17 19.55 -6.47 12.29
N PHE A 18 18.51 -5.69 12.60
CA PHE A 18 18.26 -4.43 11.92
C PHE A 18 19.12 -3.29 12.49
N THR A 19 19.77 -2.58 11.59
CA THR A 19 20.57 -1.40 11.88
C THR A 19 19.68 -0.17 11.96
N PHE A 20 19.84 0.61 13.02
CA PHE A 20 19.16 1.89 13.20
C PHE A 20 20.05 3.04 12.73
N ASN A 21 19.41 4.14 12.33
CA ASN A 21 20.00 5.40 11.87
C ASN A 21 20.86 5.26 10.60
N GLU A 22 20.58 4.22 9.81
CA GLU A 22 21.18 3.98 8.50
C GLU A 22 20.11 3.48 7.53
N THR A 23 20.24 3.84 6.26
CA THR A 23 19.37 3.33 5.19
C THR A 23 19.93 2.07 4.56
N PHE A 24 19.08 1.06 4.35
CA PHE A 24 19.47 -0.17 3.67
C PHE A 24 18.28 -0.76 2.88
N ILE A 25 18.59 -1.62 1.92
CA ILE A 25 17.60 -2.41 1.20
C ILE A 25 17.61 -3.82 1.76
N LEU A 26 16.45 -4.29 2.22
CA LEU A 26 16.21 -5.68 2.57
C LEU A 26 15.50 -6.38 1.41
N ILE A 27 16.00 -7.55 1.04
CA ILE A 27 15.41 -8.41 0.01
C ILE A 27 15.04 -9.72 0.70
N VAL A 28 13.75 -9.99 0.79
CA VAL A 28 13.20 -11.18 1.45
C VAL A 28 12.65 -12.12 0.38
N GLU A 29 13.25 -13.30 0.26
CA GLU A 29 12.69 -14.36 -0.56
C GLU A 29 11.52 -15.02 0.17
N HIS A 30 10.41 -15.20 -0.54
CA HIS A 30 9.29 -16.00 -0.07
C HIS A 30 8.54 -16.62 -1.27
N LYS A 31 8.39 -17.95 -1.27
CA LYS A 31 7.73 -18.72 -2.34
C LYS A 31 8.32 -18.44 -3.73
N GLN A 32 9.65 -18.42 -3.81
CA GLN A 32 10.45 -18.19 -5.02
C GLN A 32 10.30 -16.76 -5.61
N VAL A 33 9.77 -15.81 -4.83
CA VAL A 33 9.64 -14.41 -5.20
C VAL A 33 10.47 -13.55 -4.25
N ASN A 34 11.24 -12.61 -4.79
CA ASN A 34 11.95 -11.63 -4.00
C ASN A 34 11.06 -10.41 -3.74
N PHE A 35 10.95 -10.02 -2.49
CA PHE A 35 10.24 -8.82 -2.05
C PHE A 35 11.28 -7.81 -1.54
N GLU A 36 11.35 -6.65 -2.19
CA GLU A 36 12.32 -5.62 -1.82
C GLU A 36 11.70 -4.52 -0.97
N PHE A 37 12.45 -4.13 0.06
CA PHE A 37 12.09 -3.09 1.00
C PHE A 37 13.26 -2.12 1.16
N PHE A 38 13.01 -0.82 1.11
CA PHE A 38 13.96 0.22 1.53
C PHE A 38 13.60 0.62 2.95
N LEU A 39 14.56 0.52 3.87
CA LEU A 39 14.36 0.81 5.29
C LEU A 39 15.17 2.04 5.70
N ASN A 40 14.55 2.91 6.49
CA ASN A 40 15.21 3.95 7.28
C ASN A 40 14.66 3.86 8.70
N LEU A 41 15.35 3.12 9.56
CA LEU A 41 14.92 2.86 10.93
C LEU A 41 15.55 3.90 11.85
N LYS A 42 14.76 4.54 12.71
CA LYS A 42 15.24 5.61 13.58
C LYS A 42 15.06 5.21 15.05
N SER A 43 16.14 5.25 15.82
CA SER A 43 16.11 4.81 17.23
C SER A 43 15.30 5.74 18.14
N SER A 44 14.98 6.95 17.68
CA SER A 44 14.24 7.97 18.44
C SER A 44 12.72 7.92 18.26
N TYR A 45 12.20 7.01 17.43
CA TYR A 45 10.77 6.95 17.10
C TYR A 45 10.21 5.54 17.29
N ASN A 46 9.07 5.44 17.96
CA ASN A 46 8.32 4.20 18.14
C ASN A 46 7.25 3.98 17.04
N ALA A 47 6.95 5.02 16.27
CA ALA A 47 6.06 4.96 15.12
C ALA A 47 6.77 4.34 13.91
N LEU A 48 5.99 3.65 13.08
CA LEU A 48 6.42 3.09 11.81
C LEU A 48 5.49 3.56 10.68
N LEU A 49 6.08 4.17 9.66
CA LEU A 49 5.39 4.52 8.44
C LEU A 49 5.79 3.56 7.33
N ILE A 50 4.81 2.92 6.70
CA ILE A 50 5.03 1.95 5.62
C ILE A 50 4.45 2.50 4.32
N LEU A 51 5.28 2.68 3.30
CA LEU A 51 4.92 3.41 2.08
C LEU A 51 4.88 2.50 0.85
N GLY A 52 3.74 2.51 0.17
CA GLY A 52 3.54 1.84 -1.12
C GLY A 52 3.69 2.79 -2.31
N SER A 53 4.07 2.23 -3.45
CA SER A 53 4.22 2.97 -4.71
C SER A 53 2.91 3.00 -5.52
N GLY A 54 2.65 4.12 -6.20
CA GLY A 54 1.64 4.25 -7.25
C GLY A 54 2.12 3.68 -8.59
N ALA A 55 1.46 4.12 -9.68
CA ALA A 55 1.92 3.76 -11.03
C ALA A 55 3.34 4.29 -11.30
N ILE A 56 4.10 3.54 -12.09
CA ILE A 56 5.46 3.87 -12.52
C ILE A 56 5.53 4.05 -14.03
N ASP A 57 6.46 4.89 -14.46
CA ASP A 57 6.88 4.97 -15.86
C ASP A 57 8.13 4.08 -16.05
N PRO A 58 8.02 2.91 -16.71
CA PRO A 58 9.14 1.99 -16.89
C PRO A 58 10.26 2.56 -17.77
N GLN A 59 10.00 3.66 -18.50
CA GLN A 59 11.06 4.37 -19.24
C GLN A 59 11.92 5.25 -18.34
N LYS A 60 11.39 5.67 -17.19
CA LYS A 60 12.07 6.58 -16.24
C LYS A 60 12.61 5.85 -15.01
N HIS A 61 12.12 4.66 -14.73
CA HIS A 61 12.43 3.94 -13.50
C HIS A 61 12.76 2.47 -13.78
N SER A 62 13.86 2.00 -13.18
CA SER A 62 14.20 0.58 -13.09
C SER A 62 13.70 0.01 -11.76
N LEU A 63 13.14 -1.19 -11.78
CA LEU A 63 12.76 -1.91 -10.57
C LEU A 63 14.00 -2.33 -9.75
N PRO A 64 13.91 -2.40 -8.41
CA PRO A 64 12.75 -2.04 -7.59
C PRO A 64 12.53 -0.53 -7.48
N VAL A 65 11.27 -0.10 -7.34
CA VAL A 65 10.90 1.32 -7.18
C VAL A 65 10.32 1.59 -5.79
N PHE A 66 10.94 2.54 -5.08
CA PHE A 66 10.50 3.03 -3.78
C PHE A 66 10.06 4.49 -3.89
N GLN A 67 8.79 4.75 -4.19
CA GLN A 67 8.31 6.13 -4.28
C GLN A 67 8.43 6.82 -2.91
N ARG A 68 8.86 8.10 -2.92
CA ARG A 68 9.02 8.96 -1.72
C ARG A 68 10.16 8.55 -0.77
N HIS A 69 11.01 7.60 -1.13
CA HIS A 69 12.16 7.21 -0.29
C HIS A 69 13.12 8.37 -0.01
N SER A 70 13.19 9.36 -0.91
CA SER A 70 13.98 10.58 -0.70
C SER A 70 13.47 11.47 0.43
N TRP A 71 12.27 11.22 0.96
CA TRP A 71 11.69 11.96 2.08
C TRP A 71 12.03 11.30 3.43
N ALA A 72 12.70 10.15 3.43
CA ALA A 72 12.87 9.33 4.62
C ALA A 72 13.51 10.08 5.81
N ASP A 73 14.42 11.03 5.55
CA ASP A 73 15.07 11.81 6.60
C ASP A 73 14.17 12.89 7.20
N GLU A 74 13.23 13.42 6.42
CA GLU A 74 12.27 14.46 6.81
C GLU A 74 11.03 13.90 7.55
N ILE A 75 10.83 12.58 7.49
CA ILE A 75 9.71 11.90 8.16
C ILE A 75 10.06 11.65 9.63
N ALA A 76 9.22 12.10 10.55
CA ALA A 76 9.39 11.95 12.00
C ALA A 76 8.96 10.55 12.48
N SER A 77 9.47 9.50 11.85
CA SER A 77 9.15 8.09 12.12
C SER A 77 10.22 7.18 11.51
N SER A 78 10.30 5.93 11.97
CA SER A 78 10.93 4.88 11.15
C SER A 78 10.10 4.67 9.88
N THR A 79 10.74 4.36 8.77
CA THR A 79 10.05 4.17 7.48
C THR A 79 10.45 2.87 6.78
N ILE A 80 9.48 2.18 6.21
CA ILE A 80 9.67 1.04 5.30
C ILE A 80 8.96 1.37 3.97
N PHE A 81 9.69 1.37 2.87
CA PHE A 81 9.12 1.50 1.53
C PHE A 81 9.19 0.13 0.86
N TYR A 82 8.15 -0.27 0.14
CA TYR A 82 8.17 -1.55 -0.58
C TYR A 82 7.92 -1.36 -2.07
N ASN A 83 8.58 -2.21 -2.85
CA ASN A 83 8.33 -2.36 -4.27
C ASN A 83 7.09 -3.25 -4.48
N ASP A 84 6.38 -3.10 -5.58
CA ASP A 84 5.34 -4.05 -6.01
C ASP A 84 5.97 -5.08 -6.97
N PRO A 85 6.22 -6.33 -6.52
CA PRO A 85 6.88 -7.32 -7.37
C PRO A 85 6.01 -7.79 -8.53
N THR A 86 4.72 -7.44 -8.56
CA THR A 86 3.84 -7.72 -9.71
C THR A 86 4.39 -7.07 -10.98
N LEU A 87 5.10 -5.95 -10.84
CA LEU A 87 5.74 -5.24 -11.94
C LEU A 87 6.84 -6.06 -12.64
N TYR A 88 7.37 -7.12 -12.01
CA TYR A 88 8.31 -8.05 -12.65
C TYR A 88 7.63 -9.07 -13.58
N LEU A 89 6.30 -9.22 -13.51
CA LEU A 89 5.57 -10.26 -14.26
C LEU A 89 5.33 -9.91 -15.73
N GLY A 90 5.57 -8.65 -16.12
CA GLY A 90 5.45 -8.22 -17.51
C GLY A 90 5.54 -6.71 -17.68
N ASN A 91 5.25 -6.22 -18.88
CA ASN A 91 5.32 -4.80 -19.20
C ASN A 91 4.07 -4.05 -18.72
N ILE A 92 4.01 -3.81 -17.41
CA ILE A 92 2.94 -3.08 -16.73
C ILE A 92 3.49 -1.89 -15.94
N ASN A 93 2.68 -0.84 -15.84
CA ASN A 93 3.00 0.37 -15.09
C ASN A 93 2.52 0.30 -13.63
N ILE A 94 1.60 -0.62 -13.32
CA ILE A 94 0.84 -0.65 -12.08
C ILE A 94 0.34 -2.08 -11.86
N GLY A 95 0.62 -2.64 -10.68
CA GLY A 95 0.32 -4.03 -10.36
C GLY A 95 -0.61 -4.24 -9.17
N TRP A 96 -0.88 -3.21 -8.36
CA TRP A 96 -1.70 -3.28 -7.13
C TRP A 96 -1.34 -4.46 -6.19
N GLY A 97 -0.08 -4.91 -6.21
CA GLY A 97 0.37 -6.05 -5.40
C GLY A 97 -0.31 -7.39 -5.70
N GLN A 98 -0.84 -7.56 -6.92
CA GLN A 98 -1.64 -8.73 -7.28
C GLN A 98 -0.85 -10.04 -7.34
N GLY A 99 0.41 -10.01 -7.75
CA GLY A 99 1.17 -11.23 -8.01
C GLY A 99 0.50 -12.09 -9.08
N ASN A 100 0.17 -13.34 -8.76
CA ASN A 100 -0.54 -14.24 -9.67
C ASN A 100 -1.72 -14.97 -9.02
N GLU A 101 -2.44 -15.77 -9.79
CA GLU A 101 -3.62 -16.53 -9.32
C GLU A 101 -3.34 -17.31 -8.02
N ASN A 102 -2.18 -17.97 -7.95
CA ASN A 102 -1.79 -18.85 -6.84
C ASN A 102 -1.02 -18.13 -5.71
N HIS A 103 -0.53 -16.92 -5.95
CA HIS A 103 0.30 -16.18 -5.00
C HIS A 103 -0.03 -14.69 -5.04
N PHE A 104 -0.81 -14.26 -4.04
CA PHE A 104 -1.14 -12.85 -3.86
C PHE A 104 -0.03 -12.12 -3.10
N TYR A 105 0.58 -11.12 -3.74
CA TYR A 105 1.79 -10.49 -3.19
C TYR A 105 1.50 -9.58 -1.99
N LEU A 106 0.33 -8.94 -1.88
CA LEU A 106 -0.01 -8.15 -0.69
C LEU A 106 -0.09 -9.01 0.59
N GLU A 107 -0.56 -10.26 0.50
CA GLU A 107 -0.55 -11.19 1.64
C GLU A 107 0.89 -11.53 2.08
N SER A 108 1.81 -11.73 1.13
CA SER A 108 3.23 -11.96 1.44
C SER A 108 3.93 -10.72 1.97
N ILE A 109 3.65 -9.55 1.40
CA ILE A 109 4.16 -8.27 1.90
C ILE A 109 3.69 -8.05 3.34
N SER A 110 2.42 -8.34 3.65
CA SER A 110 1.91 -8.29 5.03
C SER A 110 2.68 -9.24 5.95
N ALA A 111 2.84 -10.51 5.59
CA ALA A 111 3.55 -11.48 6.43
C ALA A 111 5.01 -11.09 6.71
N ILE A 112 5.69 -10.52 5.71
CA ILE A 112 7.06 -10.00 5.86
C ILE A 112 7.05 -8.78 6.80
N ILE A 113 6.12 -7.84 6.61
CA ILE A 113 5.98 -6.66 7.47
C ILE A 113 5.68 -7.06 8.92
N GLU A 114 4.75 -7.99 9.14
CA GLU A 114 4.43 -8.49 10.49
C GLU A 114 5.69 -9.04 11.16
N LYS A 115 6.48 -9.86 10.47
CA LYS A 115 7.76 -10.36 10.99
C LYS A 115 8.77 -9.23 11.26
N MET A 116 8.89 -8.24 10.37
CA MET A 116 9.75 -7.07 10.62
C MET A 116 9.30 -6.30 11.88
N THR A 117 7.99 -6.11 12.05
CA THR A 117 7.44 -5.36 13.20
C THR A 117 7.56 -6.12 14.50
N GLU A 118 7.47 -7.46 14.49
CA GLU A 118 7.77 -8.31 15.65
C GLU A 118 9.23 -8.15 16.09
N ILE A 119 10.18 -8.19 15.16
CA ILE A 119 11.63 -8.00 15.43
C ILE A 119 11.89 -6.62 16.02
N LEU A 120 11.21 -5.60 15.48
CA LEU A 120 11.34 -4.21 15.93
C LEU A 120 10.54 -3.91 17.20
N ASN A 121 9.75 -4.87 17.71
CA ASN A 121 8.85 -4.69 18.85
C ASN A 121 7.87 -3.51 18.66
N ILE A 122 7.37 -3.31 17.44
CA ILE A 122 6.43 -2.26 17.08
C ILE A 122 5.02 -2.83 17.10
N LYS A 123 4.15 -2.23 17.91
CA LYS A 123 2.75 -2.65 18.01
C LYS A 123 1.93 -2.14 16.82
N PRO A 124 0.87 -2.86 16.39
CA PRO A 124 0.03 -2.46 15.28
C PRO A 124 -0.52 -1.03 15.38
N GLU A 125 -0.90 -0.56 16.56
CA GLU A 125 -1.41 0.81 16.77
C GLU A 125 -0.40 1.92 16.44
N ASN A 126 0.89 1.60 16.38
CA ASN A 126 1.96 2.52 16.02
C ASN A 126 2.35 2.43 14.53
N ILE A 127 1.64 1.62 13.75
CA ILE A 127 1.88 1.44 12.32
C ILE A 127 0.89 2.26 11.51
N THR A 128 1.42 3.09 10.61
CA THR A 128 0.64 3.76 9.58
C THR A 128 1.11 3.30 8.20
N PHE A 129 0.17 2.88 7.36
CA PHE A 129 0.39 2.66 5.94
C PHE A 129 0.07 3.93 5.16
N TYR A 130 0.95 4.33 4.25
CA TYR A 130 0.74 5.49 3.40
C TYR A 130 0.91 5.18 1.93
N GLY A 131 -0.01 5.72 1.12
CA GLY A 131 0.15 5.75 -0.32
C GLY A 131 -0.96 6.55 -1.00
N SER A 132 -0.67 6.96 -2.23
CA SER A 132 -1.65 7.56 -3.13
C SER A 132 -1.98 6.61 -4.26
N SER A 133 -3.13 6.80 -4.91
CA SER A 133 -3.50 6.02 -6.09
C SER A 133 -3.37 4.51 -5.81
N ALA A 134 -2.47 3.79 -6.50
CA ALA A 134 -2.26 2.35 -6.33
C ALA A 134 -1.62 2.00 -4.98
N GLY A 135 -0.72 2.87 -4.50
CA GLY A 135 -0.15 2.75 -3.16
C GLY A 135 -1.20 2.97 -2.07
N GLY A 136 -2.25 3.73 -2.39
CA GLY A 136 -3.41 3.90 -1.53
C GLY A 136 -4.26 2.62 -1.44
N PHE A 137 -4.47 1.94 -2.58
CA PHE A 137 -5.10 0.61 -2.60
C PHE A 137 -4.36 -0.38 -1.69
N SER A 138 -3.04 -0.53 -1.90
CA SER A 138 -2.23 -1.46 -1.11
C SER A 138 -2.16 -1.06 0.36
N SER A 139 -2.15 0.24 0.69
CA SER A 139 -2.18 0.72 2.08
C SER A 139 -3.49 0.36 2.78
N LEU A 140 -4.64 0.53 2.13
CA LEU A 140 -5.94 0.12 2.65
C LEU A 140 -6.00 -1.40 2.88
N PHE A 141 -5.44 -2.17 1.96
CA PHE A 141 -5.40 -3.63 2.03
C PHE A 141 -4.51 -4.11 3.18
N LEU A 142 -3.26 -3.64 3.23
CA LEU A 142 -2.29 -4.04 4.25
C LEU A 142 -2.74 -3.62 5.66
N SER A 143 -3.37 -2.46 5.80
CA SER A 143 -3.91 -2.04 7.10
C SER A 143 -5.08 -2.91 7.56
N GLY A 144 -5.87 -3.46 6.63
CA GLY A 144 -6.91 -4.45 6.96
C GLY A 144 -6.33 -5.82 7.37
N LEU A 145 -5.17 -6.21 6.85
CA LEU A 145 -4.45 -7.42 7.29
C LEU A 145 -3.81 -7.23 8.67
N ILE A 146 -3.07 -6.13 8.87
CA ILE A 146 -2.42 -5.81 10.15
C ILE A 146 -3.40 -5.05 11.05
N LYS A 147 -4.29 -5.81 11.69
CA LYS A 147 -5.36 -5.27 12.55
C LYS A 147 -4.81 -4.39 13.66
N GLY A 148 -5.38 -3.19 13.80
CA GLY A 148 -4.98 -2.18 14.78
C GLY A 148 -4.19 -1.01 14.17
N SER A 149 -3.63 -1.19 12.98
CA SER A 149 -2.92 -0.15 12.22
C SER A 149 -3.85 0.90 11.61
N THR A 150 -3.23 1.91 10.98
CA THR A 150 -3.93 2.99 10.27
C THR A 150 -3.55 3.03 8.80
N ALA A 151 -4.51 3.25 7.91
CA ALA A 151 -4.29 3.61 6.52
C ALA A 151 -4.47 5.13 6.33
N LEU A 152 -3.40 5.84 5.97
CA LEU A 152 -3.44 7.23 5.51
C LEU A 152 -3.29 7.24 4.00
N VAL A 153 -4.32 7.68 3.27
CA VAL A 153 -4.37 7.55 1.81
C VAL A 153 -4.79 8.83 1.14
N ASN A 154 -4.31 9.06 -0.08
CA ASN A 154 -4.73 10.21 -0.88
C ASN A 154 -5.10 9.80 -2.32
N ASN A 155 -6.32 10.14 -2.73
CA ASN A 155 -6.90 9.74 -4.03
C ASN A 155 -6.66 8.25 -4.34
N PRO A 156 -6.89 7.32 -3.38
CA PRO A 156 -6.63 5.92 -3.59
C PRO A 156 -7.57 5.35 -4.65
N GLN A 157 -7.07 4.40 -5.44
CA GLN A 157 -7.97 3.45 -6.08
C GLN A 157 -8.49 2.50 -4.99
N THR A 158 -9.81 2.40 -4.82
CA THR A 158 -10.45 1.52 -3.82
C THR A 158 -11.07 0.27 -4.47
N VAL A 159 -11.34 0.36 -5.77
CA VAL A 159 -11.94 -0.69 -6.61
C VAL A 159 -11.14 -0.74 -7.90
N VAL A 160 -10.21 -1.69 -8.01
CA VAL A 160 -9.21 -1.77 -9.10
C VAL A 160 -9.89 -1.78 -10.47
N PHE A 161 -10.97 -2.56 -10.62
CA PHE A 161 -11.68 -2.69 -11.89
C PHE A 161 -12.49 -1.45 -12.30
N ASN A 162 -12.62 -0.45 -11.42
CA ASN A 162 -13.20 0.85 -11.79
C ASN A 162 -12.15 1.82 -12.38
N TYR A 163 -10.86 1.49 -12.29
CA TYR A 163 -9.78 2.31 -12.85
C TYR A 163 -9.77 2.25 -14.40
N TYR A 164 -8.79 2.87 -15.04
CA TYR A 164 -8.65 2.82 -16.49
C TYR A 164 -8.47 1.39 -17.01
N GLN A 165 -9.40 0.96 -17.86
CA GLN A 165 -9.53 -0.40 -18.38
C GLN A 165 -8.23 -0.95 -18.97
N THR A 166 -7.45 -0.13 -19.67
CA THR A 166 -6.18 -0.54 -20.28
C THR A 166 -5.16 -1.02 -19.26
N HIS A 167 -5.09 -0.39 -18.08
CA HIS A 167 -4.20 -0.81 -17.00
C HIS A 167 -4.71 -2.08 -16.31
N VAL A 168 -6.02 -2.16 -16.07
CA VAL A 168 -6.66 -3.33 -15.46
C VAL A 168 -6.47 -4.58 -16.34
N GLN A 169 -6.74 -4.47 -17.64
CA GLN A 169 -6.57 -5.60 -18.58
C GLN A 169 -5.13 -6.10 -18.64
N LYS A 170 -4.15 -5.19 -18.72
CA LYS A 170 -2.73 -5.58 -18.71
C LYS A 170 -2.35 -6.31 -17.43
N MET A 171 -2.82 -5.83 -16.27
CA MET A 171 -2.59 -6.51 -15.00
C MET A 171 -3.25 -7.91 -15.00
N LEU A 172 -4.51 -8.02 -15.42
CA LEU A 172 -5.22 -9.30 -15.50
C LEU A 172 -4.50 -10.31 -16.42
N GLU A 173 -3.97 -9.84 -17.54
CA GLU A 173 -3.22 -10.67 -18.48
C GLU A 173 -1.93 -11.19 -17.85
N VAL A 174 -1.10 -10.33 -17.23
CA VAL A 174 0.18 -10.76 -16.68
C VAL A 174 0.01 -11.61 -15.42
N SER A 175 -0.88 -11.21 -14.51
CA SER A 175 -1.09 -11.84 -13.20
C SER A 175 -1.97 -13.10 -13.27
N TYR A 176 -3.04 -13.07 -14.06
CA TYR A 176 -4.09 -14.10 -14.03
C TYR A 176 -4.30 -14.81 -15.37
N LYS A 177 -3.57 -14.41 -16.43
CA LYS A 177 -3.74 -14.94 -17.79
C LYS A 177 -5.20 -14.82 -18.29
N LYS A 178 -5.89 -13.74 -17.89
CA LYS A 178 -7.29 -13.45 -18.28
C LYS A 178 -7.35 -12.26 -19.22
N LYS A 179 -8.34 -12.25 -20.12
CA LYS A 179 -8.55 -11.15 -21.09
C LYS A 179 -9.41 -10.01 -20.54
N GLY A 180 -10.18 -10.28 -19.50
CA GLY A 180 -11.10 -9.33 -18.90
C GLY A 180 -11.66 -9.78 -17.56
N MET A 181 -12.47 -8.92 -16.95
CA MET A 181 -13.07 -9.17 -15.64
C MET A 181 -14.11 -10.29 -15.68
N GLU A 182 -14.73 -10.54 -16.83
CA GLU A 182 -15.68 -11.61 -17.07
C GLU A 182 -15.09 -13.02 -16.88
N GLU A 183 -13.77 -13.16 -17.06
CA GLU A 183 -13.03 -14.41 -16.82
C GLU A 183 -12.38 -14.46 -15.43
N PHE A 184 -12.49 -13.39 -14.64
CA PHE A 184 -11.82 -13.29 -13.34
C PHE A 184 -12.51 -14.16 -12.28
N PRO A 185 -11.78 -15.00 -11.52
CA PRO A 185 -12.41 -15.90 -10.57
C PRO A 185 -13.14 -15.15 -9.45
N GLN A 186 -14.45 -15.39 -9.30
CA GLN A 186 -15.29 -14.68 -8.32
C GLN A 186 -14.74 -14.78 -6.88
N HIS A 187 -14.18 -15.92 -6.50
CA HIS A 187 -13.60 -16.13 -5.17
C HIS A 187 -12.34 -15.29 -4.89
N LEU A 188 -11.74 -14.68 -5.92
CA LEU A 188 -10.59 -13.78 -5.83
C LEU A 188 -10.97 -12.30 -5.92
N MET A 189 -12.26 -11.94 -6.05
CA MET A 189 -12.71 -10.55 -6.18
C MET A 189 -12.23 -9.64 -5.05
N TYR A 190 -12.09 -10.19 -3.84
CA TYR A 190 -11.53 -9.48 -2.69
C TYR A 190 -10.13 -8.90 -2.97
N ARG A 191 -9.35 -9.49 -3.87
CA ARG A 191 -8.02 -8.97 -4.25
C ARG A 191 -8.10 -7.68 -5.05
N LEU A 192 -9.24 -7.35 -5.65
CA LEU A 192 -9.43 -6.19 -6.54
C LEU A 192 -10.34 -5.11 -5.96
N SER A 193 -10.91 -5.31 -4.78
CA SER A 193 -11.91 -4.42 -4.18
C SER A 193 -11.70 -4.35 -2.67
N ILE A 194 -11.38 -3.16 -2.16
CA ILE A 194 -11.23 -2.93 -0.72
C ILE A 194 -12.54 -3.21 0.02
N PRO A 195 -13.72 -2.79 -0.46
CA PRO A 195 -14.99 -3.21 0.13
C PRO A 195 -15.17 -4.73 0.24
N ASP A 196 -14.91 -5.48 -0.84
CA ASP A 196 -15.05 -6.94 -0.82
C ASP A 196 -14.04 -7.59 0.14
N PHE A 197 -12.84 -7.03 0.22
CA PHE A 197 -11.84 -7.44 1.19
C PHE A 197 -12.29 -7.20 2.63
N TYR A 198 -12.74 -6.00 2.99
CA TYR A 198 -13.22 -5.69 4.33
C TYR A 198 -14.44 -6.51 4.73
N LYS A 199 -15.34 -6.78 3.77
CA LYS A 199 -16.43 -7.75 3.94
C LYS A 199 -15.92 -9.14 4.28
N LYS A 200 -14.93 -9.65 3.52
CA LYS A 200 -14.34 -10.98 3.70
C LYS A 200 -13.68 -11.13 5.08
N ILE A 201 -12.99 -10.10 5.57
CA ILE A 201 -12.28 -10.15 6.86
C ILE A 201 -13.11 -9.68 8.06
N ASN A 202 -14.34 -9.20 7.80
CA ASN A 202 -15.24 -8.57 8.77
C ASN A 202 -14.54 -7.52 9.66
N TYR A 203 -13.76 -6.65 9.02
CA TYR A 203 -12.91 -5.67 9.72
C TYR A 203 -12.61 -4.47 8.82
N ILE A 204 -12.73 -3.27 9.40
CA ILE A 204 -12.37 -2.01 8.76
C ILE A 204 -11.28 -1.33 9.62
N PRO A 205 -10.08 -1.06 9.08
CA PRO A 205 -9.00 -0.43 9.83
C PRO A 205 -9.30 1.03 10.14
N ASN A 206 -8.42 1.69 10.92
CA ASN A 206 -8.45 3.14 11.01
C ASN A 206 -8.09 3.72 9.63
N ILE A 207 -8.89 4.66 9.13
CA ILE A 207 -8.68 5.24 7.80
C ILE A 207 -8.64 6.76 7.91
N ILE A 208 -7.63 7.38 7.30
CA ILE A 208 -7.54 8.82 7.08
C ILE A 208 -7.47 9.01 5.57
N TYR A 209 -8.59 9.39 4.97
CA TYR A 209 -8.79 9.47 3.53
C TYR A 209 -8.72 10.93 3.07
N TYR A 210 -7.75 11.25 2.22
CA TYR A 210 -7.65 12.55 1.54
C TYR A 210 -8.17 12.45 0.11
N GLN A 211 -9.11 13.31 -0.26
CA GLN A 211 -9.71 13.34 -1.59
C GLN A 211 -9.63 14.75 -2.20
N ASN A 212 -9.05 14.85 -3.39
CA ASN A 212 -9.15 16.05 -4.22
C ASN A 212 -10.52 16.07 -4.92
N LEU A 213 -11.36 17.05 -4.59
CA LEU A 213 -12.67 17.25 -5.19
C LEU A 213 -12.60 17.76 -6.64
N ALA A 214 -11.43 18.18 -7.11
CA ALA A 214 -11.24 18.55 -8.51
C ALA A 214 -11.06 17.34 -9.44
N CYS A 215 -10.86 16.13 -8.90
CA CYS A 215 -10.76 14.90 -9.69
C CYS A 215 -12.08 14.12 -9.65
N GLU A 216 -12.99 14.45 -10.58
CA GLU A 216 -14.29 13.78 -10.73
C GLU A 216 -14.13 12.26 -10.93
N HIS A 217 -13.13 11.83 -11.70
CA HIS A 217 -12.86 10.41 -11.94
C HIS A 217 -12.61 9.65 -10.64
N ASP A 218 -11.70 10.12 -9.77
CA ASP A 218 -11.40 9.44 -8.51
C ASP A 218 -12.58 9.49 -7.56
N TYR A 219 -13.28 10.62 -7.51
CA TYR A 219 -14.45 10.79 -6.65
C TYR A 219 -15.55 9.79 -7.01
N GLU A 220 -16.00 9.79 -8.27
CA GLU A 220 -17.11 8.95 -8.73
C GLU A 220 -16.76 7.47 -8.78
N ARG A 221 -15.52 7.12 -9.15
CA ARG A 221 -15.14 5.72 -9.38
C ARG A 221 -14.54 5.01 -8.19
N HIS A 222 -14.03 5.76 -7.20
CA HIS A 222 -13.34 5.18 -6.06
C HIS A 222 -13.87 5.69 -4.72
N PHE A 223 -13.92 7.00 -4.48
CA PHE A 223 -14.37 7.52 -3.18
C PHE A 223 -15.85 7.22 -2.91
N HIS A 224 -16.74 7.62 -3.82
CA HIS A 224 -18.18 7.44 -3.68
C HIS A 224 -18.59 5.96 -3.48
N PRO A 225 -18.19 5.01 -4.36
CA PRO A 225 -18.54 3.61 -4.15
C PRO A 225 -17.92 3.03 -2.88
N PHE A 226 -16.70 3.46 -2.50
CA PHE A 226 -16.08 3.00 -1.26
C PHE A 226 -16.89 3.41 -0.02
N ILE A 227 -17.26 4.69 0.12
CA ILE A 227 -18.03 5.16 1.27
C ILE A 227 -19.42 4.51 1.32
N ASN A 228 -20.09 4.35 0.17
CA ASN A 228 -21.38 3.67 0.12
C ASN A 228 -21.27 2.22 0.61
N GLU A 229 -20.28 1.47 0.13
CA GLU A 229 -20.08 0.08 0.56
C GLU A 229 -19.67 -0.01 2.03
N LEU A 230 -18.81 0.88 2.52
CA LEU A 230 -18.49 0.93 3.95
C LEU A 230 -19.74 1.17 4.80
N PHE A 231 -20.62 2.08 4.38
CA PHE A 231 -21.90 2.31 5.06
C PHE A 231 -22.75 1.03 5.10
N GLU A 232 -22.88 0.32 3.97
CA GLU A 232 -23.60 -0.97 3.94
C GLU A 232 -22.95 -2.04 4.83
N LEU A 233 -21.61 -2.08 4.87
CA LEU A 233 -20.89 -2.98 5.77
C LEU A 233 -21.15 -2.65 7.23
N THR A 234 -21.27 -1.37 7.62
CA THR A 234 -21.55 -1.02 9.03
C THR A 234 -22.84 -1.61 9.57
N LYS A 235 -23.83 -1.91 8.70
CA LYS A 235 -25.09 -2.57 9.08
C LYS A 235 -24.89 -4.01 9.58
N GLN A 236 -23.73 -4.61 9.30
CA GLN A 236 -23.33 -5.94 9.78
C GLN A 236 -22.51 -5.87 11.08
N GLU A 237 -22.36 -4.67 11.66
CA GLU A 237 -21.56 -4.40 12.87
C GLU A 237 -20.11 -4.94 12.80
N PRO A 238 -19.36 -4.68 11.71
CA PRO A 238 -17.96 -5.04 11.61
C PRO A 238 -17.16 -4.30 12.69
N PHE A 239 -15.98 -4.82 13.03
CA PHE A 239 -15.07 -4.03 13.84
C PHE A 239 -14.61 -2.81 13.02
N ILE A 240 -15.02 -1.63 13.47
CA ILE A 240 -14.64 -0.34 12.93
C ILE A 240 -14.35 0.60 14.10
N LYS A 241 -13.21 1.28 14.07
CA LYS A 241 -12.84 2.24 15.12
C LYS A 241 -12.96 3.69 14.66
N LYS A 242 -12.31 4.08 13.56
CA LYS A 242 -12.29 5.47 13.10
C LYS A 242 -12.06 5.62 11.59
N ILE A 243 -12.89 6.42 10.94
CA ILE A 243 -12.70 6.85 9.54
C ILE A 243 -12.79 8.38 9.50
N GLU A 244 -11.76 9.02 8.98
CA GLU A 244 -11.67 10.47 8.76
C GLU A 244 -11.59 10.72 7.26
N CYS A 245 -12.45 11.60 6.73
CA CYS A 245 -12.39 12.04 5.34
C CYS A 245 -12.01 13.53 5.30
N HIS A 246 -10.93 13.84 4.58
CA HIS A 246 -10.43 15.18 4.36
C HIS A 246 -10.56 15.54 2.89
N PHE A 247 -11.34 16.56 2.59
CA PHE A 247 -11.54 17.04 1.23
C PHE A 247 -10.73 18.30 1.00
N TYR A 248 -10.09 18.37 -0.16
CA TYR A 248 -9.45 19.58 -0.67
C TYR A 248 -9.83 19.78 -2.13
N TYR A 249 -9.59 20.98 -2.66
CA TYR A 249 -9.85 21.30 -4.06
C TYR A 249 -8.61 21.90 -4.69
N ASP A 250 -8.02 21.17 -5.64
CA ASP A 250 -6.93 21.68 -6.47
C ASP A 250 -7.08 21.19 -7.90
N LYS A 251 -7.55 22.10 -8.77
CA LYS A 251 -7.76 21.82 -10.19
C LYS A 251 -6.47 21.58 -10.97
N VAL A 252 -5.34 22.14 -10.53
CA VAL A 252 -4.04 22.01 -11.21
C VAL A 252 -3.44 20.64 -10.90
N GLN A 253 -3.51 20.19 -9.64
CA GLN A 253 -3.02 18.87 -9.25
C GLN A 253 -3.88 17.74 -9.84
N GLY A 254 -5.19 17.92 -9.92
CA GLY A 254 -6.10 16.91 -10.47
C GLY A 254 -5.99 15.58 -9.70
N HIS A 255 -5.65 14.49 -10.40
CA HIS A 255 -5.43 13.17 -9.79
C HIS A 255 -4.22 13.14 -8.85
N ASN A 256 -3.20 13.99 -9.08
CA ASN A 256 -1.98 13.93 -8.29
C ASN A 256 -2.27 14.17 -6.81
N PRO A 257 -1.58 13.43 -5.91
CA PRO A 257 -1.73 13.65 -4.48
C PRO A 257 -1.14 15.00 -4.08
N LEU A 258 -1.44 15.39 -2.84
CA LEU A 258 -0.88 16.56 -2.17
C LEU A 258 0.64 16.65 -2.36
N GLY A 259 1.14 17.89 -2.38
CA GLY A 259 2.56 18.17 -2.50
C GLY A 259 3.38 17.55 -1.36
N LYS A 260 4.71 17.47 -1.56
CA LYS A 260 5.64 16.92 -0.57
C LYS A 260 5.49 17.59 0.80
N GLU A 261 5.50 18.92 0.84
CA GLU A 261 5.47 19.69 2.09
C GLU A 261 4.19 19.45 2.88
N GLU A 262 3.04 19.53 2.23
CA GLU A 262 1.73 19.26 2.84
C GLU A 262 1.63 17.80 3.33
N THR A 263 2.09 16.85 2.51
CA THR A 263 2.12 15.44 2.89
C THR A 263 3.00 15.22 4.12
N LEU A 264 4.20 15.81 4.16
CA LEU A 264 5.10 15.70 5.32
C LEU A 264 4.50 16.33 6.57
N ALA A 265 3.83 17.48 6.45
CA ALA A 265 3.14 18.11 7.58
C ALA A 265 2.04 17.20 8.15
N ILE A 266 1.25 16.57 7.27
CA ILE A 266 0.20 15.61 7.66
C ILE A 266 0.79 14.37 8.33
N LEU A 267 1.84 13.79 7.73
CA LEU A 267 2.50 12.60 8.26
C LEU A 267 3.10 12.91 9.64
N ASN A 268 3.97 13.92 9.73
CA ASN A 268 4.70 14.24 10.95
C ASN A 268 3.80 14.72 12.09
N GLY A 269 2.69 15.42 11.77
CA GLY A 269 1.71 15.84 12.79
C GLY A 269 0.90 14.69 13.41
N ARG A 270 1.04 13.46 12.88
CA ARG A 270 0.34 12.27 13.37
C ARG A 270 1.28 11.17 13.89
N MET A 271 2.60 11.33 13.74
CA MET A 271 3.61 10.40 14.26
C MET A 271 4.14 10.93 15.61
N HIS A 272 3.40 10.68 16.69
CA HIS A 272 3.81 11.00 18.06
C HIS A 272 3.62 9.80 18.98
#